data_AF-A0A7C2Y9P3-F1
#
_entry.id   AF-A0A7C2Y9P3-F1
#
_cell.length_a   1.000
_cell.length_b   1.000
_cell.length_c   1.000
_cell.angle_alpha   90.00
_cell.angle_beta   90.00
_cell.angle_gamma   90.00
#
_symmetry.space_group_name_H-M   'P 1'
#
loop_
_entity.id
_entity.type
_entity.pdbx_description
1 polymer ?
#
loop_
_entity_poly.entity_id
_entity_poly.type
_entity_poly.pdbx_seq_one_letter_code
_entity_poly.pdbx_strand_id
1 'polypeptide(L)'
;QDFELKPVNVLIGANNSGKSNFLDVFAFLRDTLMDDHSRNHQDNGKAGWQGALQKRGGMENVGFEDETSFNISWFTQDLRYYLRIDKSPATLFDQIGDEQFTRISNRGKKYFDLRDSNVTLYDENGNNLLSCTIHQRTALGEFLKQMEPFIRQNRGDKQAFAFARKLSEIKIYDRIHTEIWSPLRTPKASRGERVLEEDGGNLVGVLHQLSETSPTFRRELDSLLRILFQDFLRISFPTNPQGGILISWEDKNGRVVNTAQLSDGTLKFLCLIAILKNPNPPALIGIDEIDANLHPKMQAILADMIDEASQRTQIIATTHNPDFVSMFTPEEIVILQKYKGATEMRRFSSKGALELWLEDFTTRELWLMGELESRW
;
A
#
# COMPACT_ATOMS: atom_id res chain seq x y z
N GLN A 1 1.90 -8.13 20.16
CA GLN A 1 3.08 -8.92 19.78
C GLN A 1 3.60 -8.35 18.46
N ASP A 2 4.91 -8.18 18.31
CA ASP A 2 5.45 -7.63 17.07
C ASP A 2 5.29 -8.65 15.93
N PHE A 3 4.86 -8.18 14.75
CA PHE A 3 4.69 -9.02 13.56
C PHE A 3 5.68 -8.60 12.47
N GLU A 4 6.50 -9.55 12.01
CA GLU A 4 7.48 -9.30 10.96
C GLU A 4 6.84 -9.43 9.57
N LEU A 5 6.94 -8.36 8.78
CA LEU A 5 6.55 -8.35 7.37
C LEU A 5 7.68 -8.90 6.50
N LYS A 6 7.34 -9.83 5.61
CA LYS A 6 8.26 -10.40 4.61
C LYS A 6 8.16 -9.64 3.28
N PRO A 7 8.99 -9.92 2.27
CA PRO A 7 8.83 -9.34 0.94
C PRO A 7 7.43 -9.57 0.35
N VAL A 8 6.84 -10.75 0.57
CA VAL A 8 5.46 -11.10 0.20
C VAL A 8 4.67 -11.50 1.45
N ASN A 9 3.44 -11.00 1.56
CA ASN A 9 2.50 -11.31 2.63
C ASN A 9 1.11 -11.48 2.04
N VAL A 10 0.66 -12.73 1.91
CA VAL A 10 -0.69 -13.07 1.42
C VAL A 10 -1.60 -13.29 2.61
N LEU A 11 -2.49 -12.33 2.84
CA LEU A 11 -3.39 -12.30 3.98
C LEU A 11 -4.67 -13.08 3.68
N ILE A 12 -4.98 -14.04 4.55
CA ILE A 12 -6.17 -14.90 4.47
C ILE A 12 -6.93 -14.90 5.79
N GLY A 13 -8.17 -15.36 5.75
CA GLY A 13 -9.03 -15.55 6.92
C GLY A 13 -10.47 -15.15 6.64
N ALA A 14 -11.36 -15.48 7.58
CA ALA A 14 -12.79 -15.21 7.48
C ALA A 14 -13.14 -13.74 7.21
N ASN A 15 -14.35 -13.48 6.72
CA ASN A 15 -14.87 -12.12 6.63
C ASN A 15 -14.86 -11.46 8.02
N ASN A 16 -14.57 -10.16 8.06
CA ASN A 16 -14.43 -9.40 9.32
C ASN A 16 -13.23 -9.81 10.21
N SER A 17 -12.25 -10.54 9.66
CA SER A 17 -11.00 -10.89 10.37
C SER A 17 -9.98 -9.75 10.49
N GLY A 18 -10.21 -8.61 9.81
CA GLY A 18 -9.33 -7.44 9.86
C GLY A 18 -8.34 -7.30 8.69
N LYS A 19 -8.47 -8.06 7.60
CA LYS A 19 -7.60 -7.96 6.42
C LYS A 19 -7.54 -6.56 5.81
N SER A 20 -8.68 -5.99 5.44
CA SER A 20 -8.73 -4.64 4.88
C SER A 20 -8.31 -3.58 5.92
N ASN A 21 -8.69 -3.76 7.19
CA ASN A 21 -8.22 -2.88 8.28
C ASN A 21 -6.70 -2.89 8.42
N PHE A 22 -6.06 -4.04 8.27
CA PHE A 22 -4.61 -4.15 8.34
C PHE A 22 -3.93 -3.41 7.17
N LEU A 23 -4.45 -3.53 5.94
CA LEU A 23 -3.99 -2.71 4.81
C LEU A 23 -4.20 -1.21 5.07
N ASP A 24 -5.33 -0.85 5.68
CA ASP A 24 -5.69 0.53 5.97
C ASP A 24 -4.76 1.19 7.00
N VAL A 25 -4.09 0.43 7.88
CA VAL A 25 -3.04 0.96 8.77
C VAL A 25 -1.92 1.63 7.97
N PHE A 26 -1.53 1.07 6.83
CA PHE A 26 -0.47 1.64 5.99
C PHE A 26 -0.95 2.88 5.23
N ALA A 27 -2.22 2.88 4.78
CA ALA A 27 -2.85 4.06 4.21
C ALA A 27 -2.94 5.18 5.26
N PHE A 28 -3.28 4.85 6.51
CA PHE A 28 -3.30 5.78 7.62
C PHE A 28 -1.92 6.39 7.86
N LEU A 29 -0.89 5.57 7.99
CA LEU A 29 0.49 6.05 8.17
C LEU A 29 0.91 7.00 7.04
N ARG A 30 0.63 6.64 5.79
CA ARG A 30 0.88 7.54 4.65
C ARG A 30 0.10 8.85 4.78
N ASP A 31 -1.20 8.78 5.01
CA ASP A 31 -2.10 9.94 5.05
C ASP A 31 -1.71 10.89 6.21
N THR A 32 -1.21 10.37 7.33
CA THR A 32 -0.71 11.20 8.43
C THR A 32 0.51 12.03 8.04
N LEU A 33 1.32 11.56 7.10
CA LEU A 33 2.51 12.25 6.60
C LEU A 33 2.23 13.13 5.37
N MET A 34 1.11 12.88 4.70
CA MET A 34 0.66 13.65 3.54
C MET A 34 -0.21 14.82 3.99
N ASP A 35 0.37 16.01 3.99
CA ASP A 35 -0.43 17.22 3.84
C ASP A 35 -1.01 17.26 2.43
N ASP A 36 -2.32 17.03 2.31
CA ASP A 36 -3.04 17.04 1.05
C ASP A 36 -4.20 18.04 1.09
N HIS A 37 -3.86 19.31 0.99
CA HIS A 37 -4.81 20.35 0.59
C HIS A 37 -5.23 20.25 -0.89
N SER A 38 -4.69 19.29 -1.67
CA SER A 38 -4.81 19.24 -3.13
C SER A 38 -5.70 18.11 -3.68
N ARG A 39 -6.00 17.05 -2.90
CA ARG A 39 -6.96 16.00 -3.26
C ARG A 39 -8.37 16.37 -2.79
N ASN A 40 -9.18 16.83 -3.74
CA ASN A 40 -10.63 17.02 -3.70
C ASN A 40 -11.20 17.95 -2.61
N HIS A 41 -11.77 19.06 -3.08
CA HIS A 41 -12.62 20.02 -2.34
C HIS A 41 -13.93 19.43 -1.72
N GLN A 42 -14.08 18.11 -1.65
CA GLN A 42 -15.23 17.45 -1.01
C GLN A 42 -14.92 16.93 0.40
N ASP A 43 -13.66 16.74 0.76
CA ASP A 43 -13.30 16.54 2.16
C ASP A 43 -13.22 17.90 2.84
N ASN A 44 -13.98 18.09 3.92
CA ASN A 44 -14.11 19.33 4.70
C ASN A 44 -12.80 19.81 5.34
N GLY A 45 -11.80 20.20 4.53
CA GLY A 45 -10.68 21.05 4.90
C GLY A 45 -9.69 20.48 5.92
N LYS A 46 -9.67 19.17 6.20
CA LYS A 46 -8.69 18.59 7.14
C LYS A 46 -7.64 17.78 6.37
N ALA A 47 -6.47 18.37 6.17
CA ALA A 47 -5.27 17.69 5.69
C ALA A 47 -4.46 17.13 6.89
N GLY A 48 -3.46 16.29 6.62
CA GLY A 48 -2.58 15.71 7.64
C GLY A 48 -3.28 14.68 8.53
N TRP A 49 -2.69 14.40 9.70
CA TRP A 49 -3.11 13.30 10.59
C TRP A 49 -4.57 13.41 11.10
N GLN A 50 -5.09 14.63 11.28
CA GLN A 50 -6.50 14.82 11.67
C GLN A 50 -7.45 14.42 10.55
N GLY A 51 -7.10 14.73 9.30
CA GLY A 51 -7.81 14.26 8.12
C GLY A 51 -7.75 12.75 7.98
N ALA A 52 -6.55 12.17 8.15
CA ALA A 52 -6.33 10.73 8.12
C ALA A 52 -7.20 9.98 9.15
N LEU A 53 -7.32 10.54 10.35
CA LEU A 53 -8.15 10.01 11.44
C LEU A 53 -9.65 10.19 11.13
N GLN A 54 -10.07 11.36 10.65
CA GLN A 54 -11.48 11.62 10.34
C GLN A 54 -12.00 10.76 9.18
N LYS A 55 -11.17 10.50 8.16
CA LYS A 55 -11.50 9.58 7.05
C LYS A 55 -11.84 8.17 7.54
N ARG A 56 -11.35 7.79 8.71
CA ARG A 56 -11.54 6.49 9.36
C ARG A 56 -12.55 6.54 10.49
N GLY A 57 -13.35 7.61 10.56
CA GLY A 57 -14.41 7.76 11.55
C GLY A 57 -13.93 8.18 12.94
N GLY A 58 -12.71 8.71 13.10
CA GLY A 58 -12.23 9.23 14.38
C GLY A 58 -11.60 8.18 15.31
N MET A 59 -11.13 8.61 16.49
CA MET A 59 -10.54 7.72 17.49
C MET A 59 -11.47 6.59 17.96
N GLU A 60 -12.78 6.79 17.89
CA GLU A 60 -13.80 5.77 18.23
C GLU A 60 -13.75 4.54 17.32
N ASN A 61 -13.27 4.68 16.08
CA ASN A 61 -13.21 3.60 15.09
C ASN A 61 -11.79 3.09 14.84
N VAL A 62 -10.77 3.83 15.29
CA VAL A 62 -9.34 3.46 15.12
C VAL A 62 -8.78 2.75 16.37
N GLY A 63 -9.28 3.07 17.57
CA GLY A 63 -8.89 2.41 18.81
C GLY A 63 -9.69 1.14 19.11
N PHE A 64 -9.18 0.30 20.00
CA PHE A 64 -9.97 -0.77 20.60
C PHE A 64 -11.00 -0.17 21.58
N GLU A 65 -12.12 -0.86 21.77
CA GLU A 65 -13.24 -0.38 22.61
C GLU A 65 -12.73 0.04 24.02
N ASP A 66 -13.15 1.22 24.48
CA ASP A 66 -12.75 1.87 25.75
C ASP A 66 -11.29 2.33 25.90
N GLU A 67 -10.44 2.21 24.87
CA GLU A 67 -9.08 2.76 24.94
C GLU A 67 -9.04 4.29 24.88
N THR A 68 -8.15 4.88 25.68
CA THR A 68 -7.90 6.34 25.69
C THR A 68 -6.81 6.76 24.71
N SER A 69 -6.14 5.80 24.04
CA SER A 69 -5.06 6.09 23.12
C SER A 69 -4.84 4.97 22.13
N PHE A 70 -4.51 5.33 20.90
CA PHE A 70 -4.11 4.42 19.84
C PHE A 70 -2.62 4.61 19.56
N ASN A 71 -1.90 3.53 19.28
CA ASN A 71 -0.48 3.60 18.95
C ASN A 71 -0.11 2.68 17.80
N ILE A 72 0.82 3.15 16.97
CA ILE A 72 1.44 2.37 15.90
C ILE A 72 2.96 2.44 16.12
N SER A 73 3.60 1.28 16.09
CA SER A 73 5.05 1.17 16.02
C SER A 73 5.45 0.46 14.74
N TRP A 74 6.44 1.03 14.05
CA TRP A 74 7.08 0.41 12.90
C TRP A 74 8.57 0.24 13.16
N PHE A 75 9.11 -0.91 12.80
CA PHE A 75 10.53 -1.22 12.93
C PHE A 75 11.10 -1.67 11.60
N THR A 76 12.27 -1.16 11.26
CA THR A 76 13.18 -1.76 10.28
C THR A 76 14.41 -2.29 11.01
N GLN A 77 15.40 -2.82 10.29
CA GLN A 77 16.65 -3.31 10.91
C GLN A 77 17.34 -2.24 11.76
N ASP A 78 17.25 -0.96 11.35
CA ASP A 78 17.99 0.13 11.96
C ASP A 78 17.10 1.25 12.52
N LEU A 79 15.82 1.31 12.15
CA LEU A 79 14.95 2.45 12.46
C LEU A 79 13.69 2.00 13.20
N ARG A 80 13.19 2.86 14.08
CA ARG A 80 11.91 2.73 14.74
C ARG A 80 11.11 4.02 14.56
N TYR A 81 9.91 3.90 14.04
CA TYR A 81 8.90 4.94 14.07
C TYR A 81 7.82 4.57 15.08
N TYR A 82 7.35 5.53 15.85
CA TYR A 82 6.32 5.37 16.86
C TYR A 82 5.38 6.57 16.79
N LEU A 83 4.09 6.32 16.70
CA LEU A 83 3.04 7.33 16.73
C LEU A 83 2.00 6.93 17.76
N ARG A 84 1.65 7.85 18.65
CA ARG A 84 0.58 7.70 19.64
C ARG A 84 -0.39 8.85 19.50
N ILE A 85 -1.67 8.53 19.40
CA ILE A 85 -2.78 9.47 19.38
C ILE A 85 -3.60 9.24 20.63
N ASP A 86 -3.80 10.28 21.42
CA ASP A 86 -4.61 10.24 22.62
C ASP A 86 -6.02 10.77 22.31
N LYS A 87 -7.01 10.02 22.78
CA LYS A 87 -8.40 10.44 22.83
C LYS A 87 -8.51 11.50 23.92
N SER A 88 -8.93 12.71 23.56
CA SER A 88 -9.06 13.78 24.54
C SER A 88 -10.42 13.69 25.24
N PRO A 89 -10.47 13.51 26.57
CA PRO A 89 -11.74 13.60 27.31
C PRO A 89 -12.22 15.05 27.49
N ALA A 90 -11.35 16.05 27.26
CA ALA A 90 -11.59 17.46 27.59
C ALA A 90 -11.79 18.37 26.35
N THR A 91 -11.42 17.92 25.16
CA THR A 91 -11.57 18.68 23.91
C THR A 91 -12.36 17.89 22.88
N LEU A 92 -13.16 18.57 22.05
CA LEU A 92 -13.88 17.98 20.89
C LEU A 92 -12.96 17.39 19.81
N PHE A 93 -11.64 17.45 20.01
CA PHE A 93 -10.62 17.05 19.05
C PHE A 93 -9.57 16.17 19.74
N ASP A 94 -9.25 15.04 19.11
CA ASP A 94 -8.16 14.15 19.47
C ASP A 94 -6.80 14.87 19.32
N GLN A 95 -5.73 14.32 19.92
CA GLN A 95 -4.39 14.93 19.88
C GLN A 95 -3.30 13.88 19.68
N ILE A 96 -2.25 14.21 18.92
CA ILE A 96 -1.02 13.40 18.94
C ILE A 96 -0.41 13.51 20.34
N GLY A 97 -0.30 12.41 21.05
CA GLY A 97 0.33 12.34 22.37
C GLY A 97 1.85 12.37 22.25
N ASP A 98 2.38 11.37 21.56
CA ASP A 98 3.80 11.18 21.31
C ASP A 98 4.03 10.81 19.85
N GLU A 99 5.11 11.31 19.25
CA GLU A 99 5.61 10.80 17.97
C GLU A 99 7.13 10.77 17.98
N GLN A 100 7.73 9.64 17.62
CA GLN A 100 9.16 9.43 17.70
C GLN A 100 9.68 8.71 16.47
N PHE A 101 10.79 9.19 15.93
CA PHE A 101 11.57 8.50 14.91
C PHE A 101 13.00 8.35 15.40
N THR A 102 13.46 7.11 15.56
CA THR A 102 14.69 6.77 16.28
C THR A 102 15.50 5.71 15.54
N ARG A 103 16.81 5.68 15.78
CA ARG A 103 17.72 4.64 15.33
C ARG A 103 17.96 3.60 16.41
N ILE A 104 17.74 2.34 16.07
CA ILE A 104 17.86 1.19 16.99
C ILE A 104 19.34 0.89 17.29
N SER A 105 20.19 0.82 16.26
CA SER A 105 21.59 0.37 16.37
C SER A 105 22.53 1.27 17.18
N ASN A 106 22.12 2.50 17.52
CA ASN A 106 22.95 3.48 18.22
C ASN A 106 22.37 3.90 19.59
N ARG A 107 22.01 2.94 20.44
CA ARG A 107 21.40 3.17 21.77
C ARG A 107 20.11 4.00 21.76
N GLY A 108 19.31 3.94 20.69
CA GLY A 108 18.07 4.70 20.60
C GLY A 108 18.25 6.18 20.27
N LYS A 109 19.32 6.56 19.55
CA LYS A 109 19.47 7.93 19.04
C LYS A 109 18.20 8.37 18.32
N LYS A 110 17.64 9.50 18.73
CA LYS A 110 16.43 10.06 18.13
C LYS A 110 16.83 10.88 16.91
N TYR A 111 15.98 10.85 15.89
CA TYR A 111 16.02 11.74 14.72
C TYR A 111 14.92 12.78 14.81
N PHE A 112 13.77 12.37 15.35
CA PHE A 112 12.63 13.22 15.66
C PHE A 112 12.00 12.76 16.97
N ASP A 113 11.60 13.71 17.79
CA ASP A 113 10.88 13.50 19.05
C ASP A 113 9.86 14.62 19.22
N LEU A 114 8.58 14.28 19.20
CA LEU A 114 7.46 15.14 19.54
C LEU A 114 6.84 14.62 20.84
N ARG A 115 6.87 15.45 21.89
CA ARG A 115 6.22 15.17 23.19
C ARG A 115 5.63 16.45 23.75
N ASP A 116 4.38 16.42 24.18
CA ASP A 116 3.73 17.56 24.83
C ASP A 116 3.85 18.89 24.05
N SER A 117 3.70 18.83 22.72
CA SER A 117 3.87 19.96 21.79
C SER A 117 5.30 20.49 21.61
N ASN A 118 6.30 19.85 22.20
CA ASN A 118 7.71 20.16 21.96
C ASN A 118 8.27 19.20 20.92
N VAL A 119 8.78 19.77 19.82
CA VAL A 119 9.45 19.03 18.77
C VAL A 119 10.95 19.23 18.90
N THR A 120 11.70 18.13 18.84
CA THR A 120 13.15 18.15 18.70
C THR A 120 13.59 17.37 17.48
N LEU A 121 14.42 17.99 16.64
CA LEU A 121 15.15 17.33 15.56
C LEU A 121 16.61 17.14 15.96
N TYR A 122 17.17 16.02 15.53
CA TYR A 122 18.56 15.68 15.80
C TYR A 122 19.30 15.40 14.49
N ASP A 123 20.61 15.63 14.49
CA ASP A 123 21.49 15.23 13.38
C ASP A 123 21.90 13.75 13.48
N GLU A 124 22.65 13.27 12.48
CA GLU A 124 23.16 11.90 12.44
C GLU A 124 24.08 11.55 13.63
N ASN A 125 24.67 12.56 14.27
CA ASN A 125 25.50 12.42 15.46
C ASN A 125 24.69 12.42 16.76
N GLY A 126 23.39 12.74 16.72
CA GLY A 126 22.50 12.88 17.87
C GLY A 126 22.56 14.27 18.52
N ASN A 127 23.17 15.26 17.87
CA ASN A 127 23.13 16.64 18.33
C ASN A 127 21.78 17.27 18.01
N ASN A 128 21.30 18.10 18.93
CA ASN A 128 20.08 18.86 18.74
C ASN A 128 20.27 19.88 17.60
N LEU A 129 19.51 19.72 16.51
CA LEU A 129 19.49 20.66 15.39
C LEU A 129 18.48 21.78 15.60
N LEU A 130 17.35 21.43 16.21
CA LEU A 130 16.21 22.32 16.40
C LEU A 130 15.39 21.82 17.57
N SER A 131 14.98 22.74 18.44
CA SER A 131 13.90 22.51 19.39
C SER A 131 12.92 23.67 19.33
N CYS A 132 11.65 23.37 19.17
CA CYS A 132 10.59 24.37 19.17
C CYS A 132 9.32 23.82 19.79
N THR A 133 8.48 24.74 20.26
CA THR A 133 7.13 24.42 20.71
C THR A 133 6.16 24.75 19.58
N ILE A 134 5.34 23.78 19.18
CA ILE A 134 4.33 23.95 18.13
C ILE A 134 2.94 24.16 18.76
N HIS A 135 2.22 25.18 18.29
CA HIS A 135 0.88 25.48 18.79
C HIS A 135 -0.18 24.49 18.27
N GLN A 136 0.01 23.98 17.06
CA GLN A 136 -0.77 22.89 16.49
C GLN A 136 0.14 21.67 16.38
N ARG A 137 -0.24 20.56 17.02
CA ARG A 137 0.50 19.30 16.91
C ARG A 137 0.35 18.77 15.49
N THR A 138 1.42 18.78 14.72
CA THR A 138 1.50 18.25 13.36
C THR A 138 2.31 16.96 13.37
N ALA A 139 1.98 16.02 12.49
CA ALA A 139 2.73 14.77 12.38
C ALA A 139 4.08 15.01 11.67
N LEU A 140 5.02 14.08 11.80
CA LEU A 140 6.38 14.14 11.27
C LEU A 140 6.44 14.67 9.82
N GLY A 141 5.59 14.16 8.92
CA GLY A 141 5.64 14.51 7.50
C GLY A 141 5.31 15.97 7.22
N GLU A 142 4.29 16.51 7.89
CA GLU A 142 3.90 17.92 7.77
C GLU A 142 4.96 18.83 8.40
N PHE A 143 5.47 18.44 9.57
CA PHE A 143 6.55 19.17 10.24
C PHE A 143 7.82 19.24 9.37
N LEU A 144 8.24 18.12 8.76
CA LEU A 144 9.40 18.09 7.88
C LEU A 144 9.23 18.97 6.65
N LYS A 145 8.02 19.04 6.06
CA LYS A 145 7.71 19.96 4.95
C LYS A 145 7.84 21.42 5.36
N GLN A 146 7.23 21.80 6.49
CA GLN A 146 7.28 23.18 7.01
C GLN A 146 8.72 23.61 7.32
N MET A 147 9.55 22.68 7.81
CA MET A 147 10.93 22.94 8.18
C MET A 147 11.94 22.68 7.05
N GLU A 148 11.50 22.28 5.85
CA GLU A 148 12.39 21.92 4.74
C GLU A 148 13.40 23.03 4.39
N PRO A 149 13.03 24.33 4.30
CA PRO A 149 13.99 25.39 4.00
C PRO A 149 15.10 25.52 5.05
N PHE A 150 14.74 25.39 6.33
CA PHE A 150 15.68 25.49 7.46
C PHE A 150 16.60 24.26 7.52
N ILE A 151 16.06 23.07 7.28
CA ILE A 151 16.82 21.82 7.30
C ILE A 151 17.80 21.76 6.13
N ARG A 152 17.39 22.18 4.92
CA ARG A 152 18.29 22.27 3.76
C ARG A 152 19.50 23.16 4.01
N GLN A 153 19.32 24.28 4.71
CA GLN A 153 20.41 25.20 5.05
C GLN A 153 21.34 24.63 6.13
N ASN A 154 20.79 23.91 7.11
CA ASN A 154 21.54 23.40 8.26
C ASN A 154 22.00 21.93 8.14
N ARG A 155 21.95 21.35 6.93
CA ARG A 155 22.28 19.93 6.67
C ARG A 155 21.53 18.97 7.60
N GLY A 156 20.24 19.24 7.84
CA GLY A 156 19.43 18.37 8.70
C GLY A 156 19.32 16.94 8.17
N ASP A 157 18.88 16.03 9.04
CA ASP A 157 19.05 14.60 8.84
C ASP A 157 18.33 14.07 7.59
N LYS A 158 19.12 13.50 6.67
CA LYS A 158 18.61 12.93 5.41
C LYS A 158 17.76 11.68 5.63
N GLN A 159 17.92 10.98 6.75
CA GLN A 159 17.22 9.74 7.06
C GLN A 159 15.76 9.99 7.41
N ALA A 160 15.45 11.02 8.20
CA ALA A 160 14.06 11.37 8.52
C ALA A 160 13.26 11.75 7.26
N PHE A 161 13.86 12.55 6.37
CA PHE A 161 13.24 12.88 5.08
C PHE A 161 13.10 11.68 4.17
N ALA A 162 14.15 10.86 4.05
CA ALA A 162 14.11 9.66 3.22
C ALA A 162 13.03 8.68 3.72
N PHE A 163 12.89 8.55 5.05
CA PHE A 163 11.87 7.72 5.67
C PHE A 163 10.47 8.27 5.43
N ALA A 164 10.22 9.56 5.74
CA ALA A 164 8.92 10.18 5.51
C ALA A 164 8.50 10.14 4.03
N ARG A 165 9.46 10.32 3.10
CA ARG A 165 9.23 10.17 1.67
C ARG A 165 8.87 8.73 1.28
N LYS A 166 9.57 7.73 1.81
CA LYS A 166 9.25 6.32 1.53
C LYS A 166 7.87 5.92 2.05
N LEU A 167 7.49 6.40 3.24
CA LEU A 167 6.16 6.17 3.80
C LEU A 167 5.06 6.90 3.02
N SER A 168 5.34 8.11 2.54
CA SER A 168 4.38 8.85 1.72
C SER A 168 4.19 8.19 0.34
N GLU A 169 5.18 7.46 -0.16
CA GLU A 169 5.08 6.73 -1.43
C GLU A 169 4.21 5.47 -1.36
N ILE A 170 3.86 4.97 -0.17
CA ILE A 170 3.03 3.76 0.01
C ILE A 170 1.73 3.85 -0.81
N LYS A 171 1.38 2.77 -1.50
CA LYS A 171 0.13 2.65 -2.25
C LYS A 171 -0.71 1.49 -1.73
N ILE A 172 -1.97 1.76 -1.41
CA ILE A 172 -2.95 0.77 -0.96
C ILE A 172 -4.13 0.79 -1.93
N TYR A 173 -4.33 -0.32 -2.62
CA TYR A 173 -5.43 -0.52 -3.55
C TYR A 173 -6.51 -1.36 -2.83
N ASP A 174 -7.44 -0.69 -2.14
CA ASP A 174 -8.58 -1.34 -1.43
C ASP A 174 -9.51 -2.13 -2.36
N ARG A 175 -9.52 -1.77 -3.65
CA ARG A 175 -10.08 -2.54 -4.76
C ARG A 175 -9.73 -1.85 -6.07
N ILE A 176 -9.52 -2.62 -7.13
CA ILE A 176 -9.39 -2.06 -8.48
C ILE A 176 -10.78 -2.03 -9.10
N HIS A 177 -11.45 -0.88 -8.98
CA HIS A 177 -12.80 -0.64 -9.48
C HIS A 177 -12.81 -0.58 -11.01
N THR A 178 -13.34 -1.59 -11.68
CA THR A 178 -13.37 -1.69 -13.16
C THR A 178 -14.74 -1.45 -13.76
N GLU A 179 -15.73 -1.08 -12.96
CA GLU A 179 -17.13 -0.92 -13.36
C GLU A 179 -17.29 0.22 -14.39
N ILE A 180 -18.46 0.31 -15.02
CA ILE A 180 -18.70 1.25 -16.14
C ILE A 180 -18.47 2.73 -15.78
N TRP A 181 -18.65 3.08 -14.51
CA TRP A 181 -18.47 4.43 -13.95
C TRP A 181 -17.03 4.70 -13.47
N SER A 182 -16.16 3.70 -13.55
CA SER A 182 -14.80 3.81 -13.02
C SER A 182 -14.00 4.88 -13.77
N PRO A 183 -13.20 5.70 -13.04
CA PRO A 183 -12.23 6.61 -13.65
C PRO A 183 -11.29 5.94 -14.65
N LEU A 184 -11.02 4.63 -14.49
CA LEU A 184 -10.23 3.81 -15.41
C LEU A 184 -10.76 3.81 -16.84
N ARG A 185 -12.08 3.91 -17.02
CA ARG A 185 -12.72 3.86 -18.34
C ARG A 185 -12.83 5.24 -18.99
N THR A 186 -12.46 6.31 -18.27
CA THR A 186 -12.51 7.68 -18.78
C THR A 186 -11.16 8.15 -19.30
N PRO A 187 -11.10 8.76 -20.50
CA PRO A 187 -9.86 9.36 -21.00
C PRO A 187 -9.40 10.50 -20.10
N LYS A 188 -8.12 10.52 -19.73
CA LYS A 188 -7.49 11.63 -19.01
C LYS A 188 -6.27 12.15 -19.77
N ALA A 189 -5.94 13.43 -19.54
CA ALA A 189 -4.68 13.99 -20.00
C ALA A 189 -3.53 13.31 -19.26
N SER A 190 -2.49 12.91 -20.00
CA SER A 190 -1.27 12.39 -19.39
C SER A 190 -0.45 13.54 -18.82
N ARG A 191 0.03 13.39 -17.59
CA ARG A 191 0.89 14.35 -16.89
C ARG A 191 2.27 13.76 -16.60
N GLY A 192 2.63 12.69 -17.30
CA GLY A 192 3.89 11.97 -17.11
C GLY A 192 3.92 11.14 -15.82
N GLU A 193 2.74 10.74 -15.32
CA GLU A 193 2.61 9.90 -14.14
C GLU A 193 3.30 8.53 -14.37
N ARG A 194 4.01 8.04 -13.36
CA ARG A 194 4.72 6.74 -13.43
C ARG A 194 4.20 5.71 -12.43
N VAL A 195 3.28 6.09 -11.56
CA VAL A 195 2.70 5.23 -10.52
C VAL A 195 1.19 5.30 -10.67
N LEU A 196 0.53 4.14 -10.62
CA LEU A 196 -0.92 4.06 -10.70
C LEU A 196 -1.53 4.67 -9.42
N GLU A 197 -2.47 5.57 -9.58
CA GLU A 197 -3.28 6.08 -8.47
C GLU A 197 -4.27 5.01 -8.00
N GLU A 198 -4.74 5.15 -6.76
CA GLU A 198 -5.54 4.11 -6.09
C GLU A 198 -6.91 3.92 -6.76
N ASP A 199 -7.45 4.96 -7.40
CA ASP A 199 -8.67 4.91 -8.21
C ASP A 199 -8.44 4.34 -9.63
N GLY A 200 -7.18 4.08 -9.98
CA GLY A 200 -6.75 3.64 -11.31
C GLY A 200 -6.94 4.67 -12.42
N GLY A 201 -7.44 5.87 -12.13
CA GLY A 201 -7.90 6.82 -13.14
C GLY A 201 -6.80 7.35 -14.06
N ASN A 202 -5.53 7.15 -13.71
CA ASN A 202 -4.37 7.51 -14.52
C ASN A 202 -3.74 6.32 -15.27
N LEU A 203 -4.39 5.15 -15.32
CA LEU A 203 -3.85 3.92 -15.93
C LEU A 203 -3.26 4.15 -17.32
N VAL A 204 -4.00 4.81 -18.20
CA VAL A 204 -3.56 5.03 -19.58
C VAL A 204 -2.29 5.88 -19.63
N GLY A 205 -2.22 6.92 -18.81
CA GLY A 205 -1.04 7.79 -18.70
C GLY A 205 0.18 7.02 -18.16
N VAL A 206 -0.02 6.20 -17.14
CA VAL A 206 1.04 5.38 -16.55
C VAL A 206 1.56 4.33 -17.52
N LEU A 207 0.68 3.57 -18.18
CA LEU A 207 1.08 2.56 -19.17
C LEU A 207 1.82 3.19 -20.34
N HIS A 208 1.35 4.36 -20.82
CA HIS A 208 2.03 5.12 -21.86
C HIS A 208 3.43 5.55 -21.40
N GLN A 209 3.52 6.24 -20.27
CA GLN A 209 4.77 6.78 -19.74
C GLN A 209 5.80 5.68 -19.45
N LEU A 210 5.38 4.57 -18.83
CA LEU A 210 6.26 3.44 -18.57
C LEU A 210 6.70 2.75 -19.87
N SER A 211 5.81 2.65 -20.86
CA SER A 211 6.14 2.10 -22.19
C SER A 211 7.15 2.95 -22.94
N GLU A 212 7.06 4.28 -22.85
CA GLU A 212 8.00 5.21 -23.51
C GLU A 212 9.36 5.27 -22.80
N THR A 213 9.35 5.22 -21.46
CA THR A 213 10.57 5.44 -20.66
C THR A 213 11.32 4.16 -20.29
N SER A 214 10.69 2.98 -20.39
CA SER A 214 11.28 1.68 -20.05
C SER A 214 11.05 0.65 -21.16
N PRO A 215 12.06 0.39 -22.01
CA PRO A 215 11.99 -0.66 -23.02
C PRO A 215 11.77 -2.07 -22.43
N THR A 216 12.20 -2.30 -21.20
CA THR A 216 11.96 -3.57 -20.49
C THR A 216 10.49 -3.71 -20.12
N PHE A 217 9.89 -2.68 -19.49
CA PHE A 217 8.46 -2.68 -19.18
C PHE A 217 7.61 -2.87 -20.45
N ARG A 218 7.96 -2.18 -21.54
CA ARG A 218 7.26 -2.31 -22.81
C ARG A 218 7.26 -3.75 -23.33
N ARG A 219 8.43 -4.40 -23.30
CA ARG A 219 8.58 -5.81 -23.73
C ARG A 219 7.79 -6.76 -22.83
N GLU A 220 7.81 -6.55 -21.52
CA GLU A 220 7.07 -7.37 -20.56
C GLU A 220 5.55 -7.23 -20.75
N LEU A 221 5.05 -6.00 -20.88
CA LEU A 221 3.64 -5.73 -21.19
C LEU A 221 3.22 -6.48 -22.46
N ASP A 222 3.93 -6.28 -23.58
CA ASP A 222 3.59 -6.94 -24.84
C ASP A 222 3.67 -8.47 -24.72
N SER A 223 4.64 -9.01 -23.97
CA SER A 223 4.80 -10.46 -23.78
C SER A 223 3.67 -11.06 -22.95
N LEU A 224 3.31 -10.44 -21.83
CA LEU A 224 2.23 -10.90 -20.95
C LEU A 224 0.89 -10.90 -21.68
N LEU A 225 0.59 -9.84 -22.45
CA LEU A 225 -0.64 -9.77 -23.23
C LEU A 225 -0.68 -10.83 -24.34
N ARG A 226 0.45 -11.11 -25.03
CA ARG A 226 0.54 -12.19 -26.02
C ARG A 226 0.34 -13.59 -25.40
N ILE A 227 0.86 -13.82 -24.20
CA ILE A 227 0.70 -15.10 -23.49
C ILE A 227 -0.77 -15.32 -23.12
N LEU A 228 -1.45 -14.28 -22.66
CA LEU A 228 -2.81 -14.38 -22.14
C LEU A 228 -3.88 -14.42 -23.24
N PHE A 229 -3.74 -13.58 -24.26
CA PHE A 229 -4.78 -13.33 -25.25
C PHE A 229 -4.31 -13.82 -26.63
N GLN A 230 -4.85 -14.96 -27.09
CA GLN A 230 -4.41 -15.61 -28.33
C GLN A 230 -4.54 -14.70 -29.57
N ASP A 231 -5.59 -13.89 -29.63
CA ASP A 231 -5.85 -12.98 -30.75
C ASP A 231 -5.18 -11.62 -30.60
N PHE A 232 -4.43 -11.37 -29.52
CA PHE A 232 -3.76 -10.08 -29.33
C PHE A 232 -2.69 -9.83 -30.40
N LEU A 233 -2.77 -8.67 -31.04
CA LEU A 233 -1.78 -8.20 -32.01
C LEU A 233 -0.86 -7.16 -31.37
N ARG A 234 -1.42 -6.06 -30.84
CA ARG A 234 -0.68 -4.97 -30.20
C ARG A 234 -1.56 -4.10 -29.31
N ILE A 235 -0.90 -3.43 -28.36
CA ILE A 235 -1.46 -2.32 -27.58
C ILE A 235 -0.70 -1.03 -27.91
N SER A 236 -1.43 0.05 -28.19
CA SER A 236 -0.88 1.37 -28.45
C SER A 236 -1.65 2.45 -27.69
N PHE A 237 -1.07 3.65 -27.63
CA PHE A 237 -1.57 4.75 -26.81
C PHE A 237 -1.76 6.03 -27.64
N PRO A 238 -2.69 6.06 -28.60
CA PRO A 238 -2.89 7.23 -29.45
C PRO A 238 -3.49 8.40 -28.67
N THR A 239 -3.10 9.62 -29.07
CA THR A 239 -3.71 10.86 -28.59
C THR A 239 -5.02 11.11 -29.32
N ASN A 240 -6.08 11.45 -28.60
CA ASN A 240 -7.36 11.87 -29.15
C ASN A 240 -7.32 13.35 -29.59
N PRO A 241 -8.31 13.85 -30.36
CA PRO A 241 -8.34 15.25 -30.80
C PRO A 241 -8.36 16.30 -29.68
N GLN A 242 -8.72 15.90 -28.45
CA GLN A 242 -8.78 16.75 -27.26
C GLN A 242 -7.48 16.71 -26.44
N GLY A 243 -6.44 16.00 -26.92
CA GLY A 243 -5.14 15.87 -26.24
C GLY A 243 -5.09 14.79 -25.14
N GLY A 244 -6.17 14.03 -24.92
CA GLY A 244 -6.20 12.90 -24.00
C GLY A 244 -5.59 11.65 -24.63
N ILE A 245 -4.98 10.79 -23.80
CA ILE A 245 -4.41 9.51 -24.27
C ILE A 245 -5.44 8.39 -24.05
N LEU A 246 -5.55 7.47 -25.00
CA LEU A 246 -6.44 6.31 -24.95
C LEU A 246 -5.65 5.01 -25.04
N ILE A 247 -6.18 3.92 -24.50
CA ILE A 247 -5.71 2.58 -24.90
C ILE A 247 -6.35 2.27 -26.25
N SER A 248 -5.53 1.78 -27.18
CA SER A 248 -5.95 1.16 -28.43
C SER A 248 -5.45 -0.28 -28.45
N TRP A 249 -6.37 -1.21 -28.25
CA TRP A 249 -6.10 -2.64 -28.27
C TRP A 249 -6.51 -3.21 -29.62
N GLU A 250 -5.58 -3.83 -30.33
CA GLU A 250 -5.81 -4.41 -31.65
C GLU A 250 -5.64 -5.93 -31.60
N ASP A 251 -6.61 -6.63 -32.20
CA ASP A 251 -6.53 -8.07 -32.41
C ASP A 251 -5.98 -8.43 -33.80
N LYS A 252 -5.65 -9.70 -34.02
CA LYS A 252 -5.12 -10.23 -35.28
C LYS A 252 -6.11 -10.15 -36.44
N ASN A 253 -7.39 -9.91 -36.16
CA ASN A 253 -8.45 -9.77 -37.16
C ASN A 253 -8.68 -8.29 -37.54
N GLY A 254 -7.90 -7.36 -36.98
CA GLY A 254 -8.00 -5.92 -37.25
C GLY A 254 -9.08 -5.20 -36.44
N ARG A 255 -9.70 -5.86 -35.45
CA ARG A 255 -10.63 -5.19 -34.53
C ARG A 255 -9.83 -4.34 -33.55
N VAL A 256 -10.22 -3.08 -33.45
CA VAL A 256 -9.65 -2.13 -32.48
C VAL A 256 -10.69 -1.81 -31.42
N VAL A 257 -10.31 -1.95 -30.15
CA VAL A 257 -11.14 -1.59 -28.99
C VAL A 257 -10.39 -0.65 -28.06
N ASN A 258 -11.14 0.22 -27.38
CA ASN A 258 -10.59 1.17 -26.42
C ASN A 258 -10.80 0.72 -24.97
N THR A 259 -10.25 1.48 -24.00
CA THR A 259 -10.35 1.19 -22.57
C THR A 259 -11.78 0.92 -22.11
N ALA A 260 -12.77 1.68 -22.60
CA ALA A 260 -14.17 1.54 -22.20
C ALA A 260 -14.81 0.23 -22.66
N GLN A 261 -14.26 -0.44 -23.66
CA GLN A 261 -14.75 -1.69 -24.23
C GLN A 261 -14.01 -2.93 -23.70
N LEU A 262 -12.93 -2.75 -22.93
CA LEU A 262 -12.20 -3.86 -22.33
C LEU A 262 -13.02 -4.52 -21.20
N SER A 263 -12.85 -5.83 -21.06
CA SER A 263 -13.45 -6.59 -19.96
C SER A 263 -12.86 -6.15 -18.61
N ASP A 264 -13.61 -6.31 -17.54
CA ASP A 264 -13.17 -5.98 -16.18
C ASP A 264 -11.88 -6.71 -15.79
N GLY A 265 -11.81 -8.02 -16.07
CA GLY A 265 -10.59 -8.81 -15.83
C GLY A 265 -9.39 -8.32 -16.64
N THR A 266 -9.58 -7.89 -17.88
CA THR A 266 -8.50 -7.30 -18.70
C THR A 266 -8.02 -5.98 -18.13
N LEU A 267 -8.92 -5.08 -17.73
CA LEU A 267 -8.55 -3.79 -17.14
C LEU A 267 -7.83 -3.96 -15.80
N LYS A 268 -8.36 -4.82 -14.92
CA LYS A 268 -7.72 -5.13 -13.63
C LYS A 268 -6.31 -5.66 -13.86
N PHE A 269 -6.13 -6.56 -14.83
CA PHE A 269 -4.81 -7.10 -15.13
C PHE A 269 -3.83 -6.06 -15.69
N LEU A 270 -4.31 -5.13 -16.52
CA LEU A 270 -3.49 -4.00 -16.97
C LEU A 270 -3.05 -3.11 -15.79
N CYS A 271 -3.92 -2.88 -14.81
CA CYS A 271 -3.55 -2.21 -13.56
C CYS A 271 -2.47 -3.00 -12.81
N LEU A 272 -2.65 -4.31 -12.64
CA LEU A 272 -1.68 -5.15 -11.94
C LEU A 272 -0.32 -5.19 -12.64
N ILE A 273 -0.27 -5.19 -13.98
CA ILE A 273 0.98 -5.04 -14.74
C ILE A 273 1.62 -3.68 -14.43
N ALA A 274 0.84 -2.58 -14.51
CA ALA A 274 1.34 -1.24 -14.23
C ALA A 274 1.91 -1.09 -12.81
N ILE A 275 1.32 -1.79 -11.84
CA ILE A 275 1.76 -1.81 -10.44
C ILE A 275 3.01 -2.68 -10.26
N LEU A 276 2.94 -3.97 -10.63
CA LEU A 276 3.94 -4.97 -10.26
C LEU A 276 5.17 -4.99 -11.19
N LYS A 277 4.99 -4.63 -12.47
CA LYS A 277 6.12 -4.49 -13.41
C LYS A 277 6.73 -3.09 -13.42
N ASN A 278 6.30 -2.21 -12.52
CA ASN A 278 6.89 -0.88 -12.40
C ASN A 278 8.40 -1.02 -12.10
N PRO A 279 9.30 -0.40 -12.88
CA PRO A 279 10.73 -0.45 -12.62
C PRO A 279 11.15 0.31 -11.35
N ASN A 280 10.32 1.27 -10.89
CA ASN A 280 10.56 2.05 -9.68
C ASN A 280 9.28 2.05 -8.82
N PRO A 281 8.90 0.90 -8.24
CA PRO A 281 7.68 0.81 -7.44
C PRO A 281 7.82 1.57 -6.11
N PRO A 282 6.71 1.96 -5.48
CA PRO A 282 6.66 2.35 -4.08
C PRO A 282 7.40 1.39 -3.14
N ALA A 283 7.79 1.84 -1.95
CA ALA A 283 8.44 0.98 -0.96
C ALA A 283 7.54 -0.16 -0.45
N LEU A 284 6.22 0.06 -0.44
CA LEU A 284 5.21 -0.92 -0.07
C LEU A 284 3.96 -0.76 -0.94
N ILE A 285 3.41 -1.88 -1.38
CA ILE A 285 2.16 -1.98 -2.12
C ILE A 285 1.21 -2.92 -1.38
N GLY A 286 0.05 -2.41 -1.01
CA GLY A 286 -1.08 -3.18 -0.49
C GLY A 286 -2.14 -3.36 -1.57
N ILE A 287 -2.67 -4.56 -1.79
CA ILE A 287 -3.78 -4.80 -2.72
C ILE A 287 -4.82 -5.73 -2.07
N ASP A 288 -6.02 -5.23 -1.84
CA ASP A 288 -7.14 -6.04 -1.35
C ASP A 288 -7.77 -6.83 -2.52
N GLU A 289 -8.17 -8.07 -2.26
CA GLU A 289 -8.79 -8.99 -3.23
C GLU A 289 -8.06 -9.04 -4.57
N ILE A 290 -6.73 -9.22 -4.52
CA ILE A 290 -5.84 -9.05 -5.67
C ILE A 290 -6.23 -9.92 -6.88
N ASP A 291 -6.75 -11.12 -6.63
CA ASP A 291 -7.07 -12.12 -7.63
C ASP A 291 -8.55 -12.12 -8.07
N ALA A 292 -9.41 -11.31 -7.43
CA ALA A 292 -10.84 -11.29 -7.71
C ALA A 292 -11.13 -10.92 -9.18
N ASN A 293 -12.12 -11.58 -9.79
CA ASN A 293 -12.54 -11.40 -11.18
C ASN A 293 -11.45 -11.69 -12.24
N LEU A 294 -10.38 -12.40 -11.87
CA LEU A 294 -9.36 -12.86 -12.81
C LEU A 294 -9.58 -14.32 -13.23
N HIS A 295 -9.35 -14.61 -14.51
CA HIS A 295 -9.34 -15.98 -15.00
C HIS A 295 -8.17 -16.77 -14.36
N PRO A 296 -8.30 -18.08 -14.06
CA PRO A 296 -7.24 -18.87 -13.39
C PRO A 296 -5.86 -18.77 -14.05
N LYS A 297 -5.81 -18.76 -15.39
CA LYS A 297 -4.55 -18.53 -16.15
C LYS A 297 -3.87 -17.19 -15.81
N MET A 298 -4.64 -16.14 -15.54
CA MET A 298 -4.13 -14.82 -15.16
C MET A 298 -3.67 -14.81 -13.70
N GLN A 299 -4.31 -15.58 -12.83
CA GLN A 299 -3.90 -15.75 -11.43
C GLN A 299 -2.53 -16.41 -11.32
N ALA A 300 -2.25 -17.44 -12.12
CA ALA A 300 -0.92 -18.07 -12.16
C ALA A 300 0.18 -17.05 -12.53
N ILE A 301 -0.03 -16.27 -13.59
CA ILE A 301 0.91 -15.22 -14.00
C ILE A 301 1.02 -14.13 -12.93
N LEU A 302 -0.07 -13.79 -12.26
CA LEU A 302 -0.08 -12.81 -11.19
C LEU A 302 0.81 -13.24 -10.02
N ALA A 303 0.79 -14.51 -9.62
CA ALA A 303 1.68 -15.02 -8.57
C ALA A 303 3.17 -14.82 -8.95
N ASP A 304 3.55 -15.15 -10.19
CA ASP A 304 4.91 -14.91 -10.70
C ASP A 304 5.27 -13.40 -10.70
N MET A 305 4.32 -12.53 -11.04
CA MET A 305 4.55 -11.09 -11.01
C MET A 305 4.75 -10.56 -9.59
N ILE A 306 4.07 -11.13 -8.60
CA ILE A 306 4.21 -10.76 -7.18
C ILE A 306 5.60 -11.16 -6.68
N ASP A 307 6.03 -12.40 -6.94
CA ASP A 307 7.37 -12.87 -6.54
C ASP A 307 8.47 -11.97 -7.14
N GLU A 308 8.40 -11.68 -8.44
CA GLU A 308 9.40 -10.83 -9.10
C GLU A 308 9.39 -9.39 -8.56
N ALA A 309 8.20 -8.83 -8.32
CA ALA A 309 8.06 -7.49 -7.76
C ALA A 309 8.57 -7.42 -6.31
N SER A 310 8.47 -8.51 -5.55
CA SER A 310 8.91 -8.58 -4.15
C SER A 310 10.40 -8.28 -3.95
N GLN A 311 11.21 -8.46 -5.01
CA GLN A 311 12.64 -8.12 -5.02
C GLN A 311 12.91 -6.60 -4.99
N ARG A 312 11.89 -5.79 -5.30
CA ARG A 312 11.98 -4.32 -5.44
C ARG A 312 11.07 -3.58 -4.45
N THR A 313 9.99 -4.20 -4.00
CA THR A 313 8.98 -3.60 -3.12
C THR A 313 8.39 -4.64 -2.19
N GLN A 314 7.92 -4.23 -1.02
CA GLN A 314 7.17 -5.11 -0.14
C GLN A 314 5.71 -5.19 -0.58
N ILE A 315 5.17 -6.41 -0.68
CA ILE A 315 3.80 -6.66 -1.14
C ILE A 315 2.98 -7.24 0.00
N ILE A 316 1.80 -6.66 0.19
CA ILE A 316 0.76 -7.19 1.06
C ILE A 316 -0.47 -7.35 0.20
N ALA A 317 -0.92 -8.58 0.01
CA ALA A 317 -2.09 -8.87 -0.81
C ALA A 317 -3.11 -9.63 0.02
N THR A 318 -4.39 -9.38 -0.18
CA THR A 318 -5.44 -10.22 0.41
C THR A 318 -6.08 -11.07 -0.67
N THR A 319 -6.57 -12.24 -0.26
CA THR A 319 -7.30 -13.14 -1.15
C THR A 319 -8.31 -13.96 -0.35
N HIS A 320 -9.40 -14.32 -1.01
CA HIS A 320 -10.41 -15.27 -0.55
C HIS A 320 -10.41 -16.55 -1.38
N ASN A 321 -9.40 -16.73 -2.25
CA ASN A 321 -9.34 -17.80 -3.22
C ASN A 321 -8.31 -18.87 -2.82
N PRO A 322 -8.77 -20.06 -2.42
CA PRO A 322 -7.88 -21.15 -2.02
C PRO A 322 -6.93 -21.62 -3.13
N ASP A 323 -7.35 -21.55 -4.40
CA ASP A 323 -6.50 -21.92 -5.53
C ASP A 323 -5.34 -20.92 -5.66
N PHE A 324 -5.60 -19.62 -5.48
CA PHE A 324 -4.56 -18.60 -5.52
C PHE A 324 -3.58 -18.74 -4.34
N VAL A 325 -4.07 -19.06 -3.14
CA VAL A 325 -3.21 -19.33 -1.96
C VAL A 325 -2.25 -20.49 -2.18
N SER A 326 -2.66 -21.51 -2.94
CA SER A 326 -1.79 -22.64 -3.25
C SER A 326 -0.59 -22.30 -4.14
N MET A 327 -0.54 -21.09 -4.69
CA MET A 327 0.58 -20.60 -5.51
C MET A 327 1.71 -20.00 -4.67
N PHE A 328 1.53 -19.85 -3.36
CA PHE A 328 2.50 -19.23 -2.44
C PHE A 328 3.07 -20.23 -1.44
N THR A 329 4.28 -19.95 -0.97
CA THR A 329 4.92 -20.74 0.08
C THR A 329 4.22 -20.52 1.43
N PRO A 330 4.29 -21.52 2.33
CA PRO A 330 3.72 -21.38 3.67
C PRO A 330 4.14 -20.09 4.39
N GLU A 331 5.40 -19.73 4.25
CA GLU A 331 6.03 -18.57 4.87
C GLU A 331 5.49 -17.22 4.39
N GLU A 332 4.86 -17.17 3.22
CA GLU A 332 4.25 -15.98 2.64
C GLU A 332 2.81 -15.80 3.10
N ILE A 333 2.15 -16.88 3.54
CA ILE A 333 0.76 -16.88 3.97
C ILE A 333 0.64 -16.36 5.40
N VAL A 334 -0.26 -15.42 5.62
CA VAL A 334 -0.58 -14.84 6.92
C VAL A 334 -2.06 -15.01 7.21
N ILE A 335 -2.37 -15.68 8.30
CA ILE A 335 -3.73 -15.95 8.73
C ILE A 335 -4.16 -14.88 9.73
N LEU A 336 -5.29 -14.24 9.45
CA LEU A 336 -5.92 -13.24 10.30
C LEU A 336 -7.18 -13.82 10.93
N GLN A 337 -7.32 -13.65 12.23
CA GLN A 337 -8.54 -13.98 12.97
C GLN A 337 -8.92 -12.82 13.89
N LYS A 338 -10.22 -12.66 14.10
CA LYS A 338 -10.74 -11.79 15.14
C LYS A 338 -10.82 -12.56 16.47
N TYR A 339 -10.08 -12.11 17.47
CA TYR A 339 -10.12 -12.66 18.83
C TYR A 339 -10.34 -11.54 19.84
N LYS A 340 -11.37 -11.71 20.70
CA LYS A 340 -11.79 -10.71 21.70
C LYS A 340 -11.85 -9.28 21.16
N GLY A 341 -12.39 -9.09 19.95
CA GLY A 341 -12.54 -7.78 19.31
C GLY A 341 -11.31 -7.28 18.54
N ALA A 342 -10.14 -7.86 18.75
CA ALA A 342 -8.89 -7.48 18.10
C ALA A 342 -8.57 -8.39 16.91
N THR A 343 -7.79 -7.88 15.95
CA THR A 343 -7.21 -8.71 14.89
C THR A 343 -5.92 -9.31 15.40
N GLU A 344 -5.83 -10.63 15.41
CA GLU A 344 -4.61 -11.36 15.68
C GLU A 344 -4.09 -11.97 14.38
N MET A 345 -2.77 -11.89 14.18
CA MET A 345 -2.11 -12.33 12.96
C MET A 345 -1.10 -13.41 13.27
N ARG A 346 -1.12 -14.47 12.47
CA ARG A 346 -0.12 -15.53 12.54
C ARG A 346 0.40 -15.86 11.16
N ARG A 347 1.72 -15.90 11.03
CA ARG A 347 2.34 -16.39 9.80
C ARG A 347 2.23 -17.91 9.79
N PHE A 348 1.78 -18.44 8.66
CA PHE A 348 1.75 -19.87 8.46
C PHE A 348 3.20 -20.38 8.42
N SER A 349 3.46 -21.47 9.16
CA SER A 349 4.80 -22.03 9.28
C SER A 349 4.75 -23.46 8.79
N SER A 350 5.67 -23.78 7.89
CA SER A 350 5.93 -25.15 7.45
C SER A 350 6.45 -26.06 8.56
N LYS A 351 6.79 -25.53 9.75
CA LYS A 351 7.42 -26.28 10.85
C LYS A 351 6.41 -26.69 11.93
N GLY A 352 6.65 -27.85 12.53
CA GLY A 352 5.89 -28.33 13.70
C GLY A 352 4.66 -29.14 13.31
N ALA A 353 3.55 -29.00 14.04
CA ALA A 353 2.35 -29.84 13.84
C ALA A 353 1.73 -29.75 12.43
N LEU A 354 2.04 -28.69 11.67
CA LEU A 354 1.56 -28.48 10.29
C LEU A 354 2.48 -29.08 9.22
N GLU A 355 3.74 -29.38 9.56
CA GLU A 355 4.72 -29.99 8.63
C GLU A 355 4.21 -31.35 8.14
N LEU A 356 3.74 -32.17 9.08
CA LEU A 356 3.14 -33.49 8.79
C LEU A 356 1.87 -33.39 7.95
N TRP A 357 1.12 -32.29 8.04
CA TRP A 357 -0.10 -32.12 7.25
C TRP A 357 0.20 -31.65 5.83
N LEU A 358 1.28 -30.89 5.65
CA LEU A 358 1.75 -30.49 4.33
C LEU A 358 2.36 -31.67 3.54
N GLU A 359 2.63 -32.82 4.17
CA GLU A 359 2.97 -34.07 3.48
C GLU A 359 1.77 -34.65 2.73
N ASP A 360 0.57 -34.55 3.31
CA ASP A 360 -0.65 -35.19 2.81
C ASP A 360 -1.65 -34.21 2.16
N PHE A 361 -1.54 -32.91 2.45
CA PHE A 361 -2.51 -31.89 2.03
C PHE A 361 -1.85 -30.61 1.53
N THR A 362 -2.44 -30.03 0.48
CA THR A 362 -2.10 -28.70 -0.01
C THR A 362 -2.62 -27.60 0.93
N THR A 363 -2.02 -26.41 0.87
CA THR A 363 -2.51 -25.22 1.63
C THR A 363 -3.98 -24.89 1.29
N ARG A 364 -4.39 -25.13 0.04
CA ARG A 364 -5.78 -25.06 -0.42
C ARG A 364 -6.69 -26.00 0.39
N GLU A 365 -6.34 -27.27 0.48
CA GLU A 365 -7.13 -28.28 1.19
C GLU A 365 -7.22 -27.98 2.68
N LEU A 366 -6.09 -27.61 3.30
CA LEU A 366 -6.06 -27.21 4.71
C LEU A 366 -6.94 -26.00 4.98
N TRP A 367 -7.02 -25.04 4.05
CA TRP A 367 -7.92 -23.91 4.20
C TRP A 367 -9.39 -24.31 4.07
N LEU A 368 -9.72 -25.09 3.04
CA LEU A 368 -11.09 -25.56 2.81
C LEU A 368 -11.62 -26.44 3.94
N MET A 369 -10.75 -27.16 4.63
CA MET A 369 -11.10 -27.96 5.82
C MET A 369 -11.27 -27.08 7.08
N GLY A 370 -10.93 -25.79 7.02
CA GLY A 370 -10.92 -24.90 8.18
C GLY A 370 -9.74 -25.15 9.13
N GLU A 371 -8.78 -26.01 8.75
CA GLU A 371 -7.62 -26.37 9.59
C GLU A 371 -6.62 -25.22 9.68
N LEU A 372 -6.54 -24.35 8.67
CA LEU A 372 -5.75 -23.12 8.76
C LEU A 372 -6.33 -22.11 9.76
N GLU A 373 -7.66 -22.07 9.92
CA GLU A 373 -8.34 -21.08 10.77
C GLU A 373 -8.55 -21.61 12.20
N SER A 374 -8.72 -22.92 12.38
CA SER A 374 -9.04 -23.54 13.66
C SER A 374 -7.83 -23.86 14.55
N ARG A 375 -6.63 -23.95 13.97
CA ARG A 375 -5.41 -24.41 14.68
C ARG A 375 -4.57 -23.32 15.32
N TRP A 376 -5.24 -22.39 16.00
CA TRP A 376 -4.58 -21.42 16.85
C TRP A 376 -3.83 -22.07 18.00
#